data_AF-A0A1F9W5K9-F1
#
_entry.id   AF-A0A1F9W5K9-F1
#
_cell.length_a   1.000
_cell.length_b   1.000
_cell.length_c   1.000
_cell.angle_alpha   90.00
_cell.angle_beta   90.00
_cell.angle_gamma   90.00
#
_symmetry.space_group_name_H-M   'P 1'
#
loop_
_entity.id
_entity.type
_entity.pdbx_description
1 polymer ?
#
loop_
_entity_poly.entity_id
_entity_poly.type
_entity_poly.pdbx_seq_one_letter_code
_entity_poly.pdbx_strand_id
1 'polypeptide(L)'
;MGPEFKKTTKIIGKIAISSCLVAVFYLWLRPVAPVFLSEQKRREKIEPLIAEAKLLKITYESVLSYPYQMMDKPVVWCIQNRGVANITYEGESDKRMVSTPGGAMPEFYGNLDSACTDMLLIVKGVKYNSAGPGSATTLVEVEYISQL
;
A
#
# COMPACT_ATOMS: atom_id res chain seq x y z
N MET A 1 -36.64 13.59 56.34
CA MET A 1 -35.74 12.97 55.34
C MET A 1 -34.30 13.34 55.67
N GLY A 2 -33.55 12.39 56.23
CA GLY A 2 -32.23 12.64 56.83
C GLY A 2 -31.10 12.85 55.81
N PRO A 3 -30.00 13.54 56.21
CA PRO A 3 -28.85 13.86 55.36
C PRO A 3 -28.14 12.62 54.76
N GLU A 4 -28.33 11.45 55.36
CA GLU A 4 -27.83 10.15 54.89
C GLU A 4 -28.38 9.74 53.51
N PHE A 5 -29.66 10.05 53.21
CA PHE A 5 -30.32 9.63 51.96
C PHE A 5 -29.85 10.42 50.72
N LYS A 6 -29.28 11.61 50.93
CA LYS A 6 -28.73 12.47 49.84
C LYS A 6 -27.32 12.05 49.41
N LYS A 7 -26.57 11.34 50.26
CA LYS A 7 -25.21 10.86 49.96
C LYS A 7 -25.25 9.62 49.06
N THR A 8 -26.13 8.66 49.36
CA THR A 8 -26.28 7.40 48.60
C THR A 8 -26.80 7.63 47.18
N THR A 9 -27.73 8.56 46.98
CA THR A 9 -28.26 8.92 45.64
C THR A 9 -27.21 9.58 44.73
N LYS A 10 -26.29 10.39 45.27
CA LYS A 10 -25.19 11.00 44.50
C LYS A 10 -24.16 9.99 44.00
N ILE A 11 -23.93 8.91 44.75
CA ILE A 11 -22.93 7.87 44.39
C ILE A 11 -23.49 6.99 43.26
N ILE A 12 -24.75 6.57 43.36
CA ILE A 12 -25.42 5.74 42.35
C ILE A 12 -25.50 6.47 41.00
N GLY A 13 -25.81 7.78 41.00
CA GLY A 13 -25.83 8.59 39.79
C GLY A 13 -24.47 8.65 39.08
N LYS A 14 -23.36 8.74 39.82
CA LYS A 14 -22.00 8.74 39.24
C LYS A 14 -21.62 7.39 38.62
N ILE A 15 -22.02 6.28 39.24
CA ILE A 15 -21.75 4.93 38.74
C ILE A 15 -22.55 4.66 37.45
N ALA A 16 -23.81 5.10 37.39
CA ALA A 16 -24.65 4.96 36.19
C ALA A 16 -24.11 5.77 35.01
N ILE A 17 -23.65 7.00 35.25
CA ILE A 17 -23.03 7.86 34.22
C ILE A 17 -21.72 7.24 33.73
N SER A 18 -20.88 6.73 34.64
CA SER A 18 -19.63 6.06 34.29
C SER A 18 -19.86 4.80 33.43
N SER A 19 -20.89 4.01 33.75
CA SER A 19 -21.26 2.81 32.98
C SER A 19 -21.71 3.17 31.55
N CYS A 20 -22.55 4.21 31.40
CA CYS A 20 -22.94 4.71 30.08
C CYS A 20 -21.75 5.19 29.26
N LEU A 21 -20.78 5.89 29.86
CA LEU A 21 -19.59 6.37 29.15
C LEU A 21 -18.72 5.21 28.64
N VAL A 22 -18.53 4.16 29.43
CA VAL A 22 -17.80 2.95 29.01
C VAL A 22 -18.53 2.22 27.90
N ALA A 23 -19.86 2.08 28.00
CA ALA A 23 -20.68 1.43 26.96
C ALA A 23 -20.64 2.18 25.63
N VAL A 24 -20.70 3.52 25.67
CA VAL A 24 -20.54 4.37 24.49
C VAL A 24 -19.14 4.19 23.90
N PHE A 25 -18.09 4.28 24.70
CA PHE A 25 -16.71 4.05 24.23
C PHE A 25 -16.53 2.68 23.57
N TYR A 26 -17.13 1.63 24.13
CA TYR A 26 -17.07 0.28 23.58
C TYR A 26 -17.79 0.15 22.24
N LEU A 27 -18.92 0.83 22.07
CA LEU A 27 -19.65 0.91 20.80
C LEU A 27 -18.84 1.63 19.71
N TRP A 28 -18.05 2.65 20.08
CA TRP A 28 -17.14 3.35 19.16
C TRP A 28 -15.88 2.53 18.80
N LEU A 29 -15.36 1.73 19.73
CA LEU A 29 -14.14 0.92 19.51
C LEU A 29 -14.41 -0.34 18.68
N ARG A 30 -15.62 -0.92 18.77
CA ARG A 30 -16.01 -2.12 18.03
C ARG A 30 -15.76 -2.07 16.52
N PRO A 31 -16.10 -1.00 15.77
CA PRO A 31 -15.81 -0.93 14.34
C PRO A 31 -14.33 -0.61 14.02
N VAL A 32 -13.59 0.01 14.94
CA VAL A 32 -12.20 0.43 14.70
C VAL A 32 -11.21 -0.73 14.92
N ALA A 33 -11.45 -1.55 15.94
CA ALA A 33 -10.61 -2.70 16.27
C ALA A 33 -10.34 -3.66 15.08
N PRO A 34 -11.33 -4.11 14.29
CA PRO A 34 -11.08 -5.02 13.18
C PRO A 34 -10.25 -4.38 12.06
N VAL A 35 -10.45 -3.09 11.77
CA VAL A 35 -9.67 -2.34 10.77
C VAL A 35 -8.21 -2.23 11.20
N PHE A 36 -7.98 -1.89 12.47
CA PHE A 36 -6.64 -1.83 13.03
C PHE A 36 -5.92 -3.18 12.95
N LEU A 37 -6.60 -4.26 13.35
CA LEU A 37 -6.04 -5.61 13.27
C LEU A 37 -5.78 -6.06 11.82
N SER A 38 -6.63 -5.70 10.87
CA SER A 38 -6.40 -6.01 9.46
C SER A 38 -5.21 -5.24 8.89
N GLU A 39 -5.06 -3.97 9.24
CA GLU A 39 -3.92 -3.16 8.84
C GLU A 39 -2.61 -3.65 9.46
N GLN A 40 -2.65 -4.05 10.72
CA GLN A 40 -1.49 -4.63 11.39
C GLN A 40 -1.04 -5.93 10.69
N LYS A 41 -1.97 -6.85 10.42
CA LYS A 41 -1.67 -8.09 9.68
C LYS A 41 -1.17 -7.82 8.27
N ARG A 42 -1.65 -6.76 7.63
CA ARG A 42 -1.18 -6.33 6.31
C ARG A 42 0.27 -5.85 6.39
N ARG A 43 0.59 -5.00 7.37
CA ARG A 43 1.96 -4.52 7.61
C ARG A 43 2.93 -5.64 7.93
N GLU A 44 2.55 -6.58 8.80
CA GLU A 44 3.37 -7.75 9.17
C GLU A 44 3.76 -8.60 7.94
N LYS A 45 2.91 -8.64 6.91
CA LYS A 45 3.22 -9.35 5.64
C LYS A 45 4.09 -8.54 4.68
N ILE A 46 3.94 -7.22 4.68
CA ILE A 46 4.57 -6.32 3.71
C ILE A 46 5.96 -5.86 4.18
N GLU A 47 6.15 -5.61 5.48
CA GLU A 47 7.43 -5.20 6.05
C GLU A 47 8.64 -6.06 5.65
N PRO A 48 8.58 -7.41 5.68
CA PRO A 48 9.72 -8.21 5.23
C PRO A 48 10.04 -8.00 3.75
N LEU A 49 9.04 -7.83 2.90
CA LEU A 49 9.22 -7.56 1.46
C LEU A 49 9.85 -6.19 1.22
N ILE A 50 9.44 -5.16 1.99
CA ILE A 50 10.07 -3.83 1.93
C ILE A 50 11.53 -3.91 2.37
N ALA A 51 11.81 -4.63 3.46
CA ALA A 51 13.17 -4.79 3.95
C ALA A 51 14.05 -5.51 2.92
N GLU A 52 13.54 -6.59 2.32
CA GLU A 52 14.20 -7.31 1.25
C GLU A 52 14.44 -6.43 0.01
N ALA A 53 13.43 -5.69 -0.46
CA ALA A 53 13.56 -4.77 -1.59
C ALA A 53 14.65 -3.70 -1.34
N LYS A 54 14.70 -3.13 -0.14
CA LYS A 54 15.72 -2.14 0.25
C LYS A 54 17.13 -2.73 0.30
N LEU A 55 17.26 -4.02 0.65
CA LEU A 55 18.54 -4.72 0.64
C LEU A 55 19.00 -5.04 -0.78
N LEU A 56 18.09 -5.50 -1.63
CA LEU A 56 18.38 -5.90 -3.00
C LEU A 56 18.74 -4.72 -3.91
N LYS A 57 18.16 -3.54 -3.68
CA LYS A 57 18.40 -2.31 -4.46
C LYS A 57 18.32 -2.51 -5.98
N ILE A 58 17.38 -3.34 -6.42
CA ILE A 58 17.16 -3.63 -7.83
C ILE A 58 16.64 -2.37 -8.51
N THR A 59 17.30 -1.94 -9.59
CA THR A 59 16.87 -0.82 -10.43
C THR A 59 16.18 -1.31 -11.70
N TYR A 60 15.47 -0.42 -12.38
CA TYR A 60 14.84 -0.71 -13.67
C TYR A 60 15.84 -1.27 -14.70
N GLU A 61 17.02 -0.64 -14.80
CA GLU A 61 18.08 -1.01 -15.74
C GLU A 61 18.68 -2.39 -15.40
N SER A 62 18.76 -2.73 -14.12
CA SER A 62 19.24 -4.04 -13.67
C SER A 62 18.28 -5.17 -14.07
N VAL A 63 16.97 -4.91 -14.08
CA VAL A 63 15.94 -5.84 -14.56
C VAL A 63 16.06 -6.03 -16.07
N LEU A 64 16.31 -4.96 -16.83
CA LEU A 64 16.53 -5.06 -18.26
C LEU A 64 17.81 -5.82 -18.61
N SER A 65 18.87 -5.63 -17.83
CA SER A 65 20.18 -6.25 -18.07
C SER A 65 20.20 -7.74 -17.67
N TYR A 66 19.48 -8.11 -16.60
CA TYR A 66 19.52 -9.46 -16.01
C TYR A 66 18.11 -9.96 -15.65
N PRO A 67 17.17 -10.08 -16.62
CA PRO A 67 15.76 -10.31 -16.35
C PRO A 67 15.50 -11.60 -15.54
N TYR A 68 16.17 -12.70 -15.88
CA TYR A 68 16.01 -13.97 -15.18
C TYR A 68 16.50 -13.94 -13.72
N GLN A 69 17.51 -13.12 -13.42
CA GLN A 69 18.04 -13.00 -12.06
C GLN A 69 17.19 -12.09 -11.18
N MET A 70 16.39 -11.21 -11.79
CA MET A 70 15.54 -10.25 -11.08
C MET A 70 14.08 -10.71 -10.95
N MET A 71 13.71 -11.82 -11.60
CA MET A 71 12.37 -12.38 -11.54
C MET A 71 11.98 -12.79 -10.12
N ASP A 72 10.71 -12.55 -9.79
CA ASP A 72 10.04 -12.77 -8.50
C ASP A 72 10.69 -12.06 -7.29
N LYS A 73 11.55 -11.07 -7.52
CA LYS A 73 12.15 -10.27 -6.46
C LYS A 73 11.30 -9.05 -6.12
N PRO A 74 11.19 -8.69 -4.82
CA PRO A 74 10.50 -7.48 -4.41
C PRO A 74 11.33 -6.23 -4.71
N VAL A 75 10.66 -5.18 -5.15
CA VAL A 75 11.24 -3.87 -5.42
C VAL A 75 10.35 -2.77 -4.86
N VAL A 76 10.98 -1.67 -4.40
CA VAL A 76 10.29 -0.44 -4.05
C VAL A 76 10.71 0.61 -5.06
N TRP A 77 9.79 0.98 -5.93
CA TRP A 77 10.04 1.91 -7.03
C TRP A 77 9.04 3.06 -7.03
N CYS A 78 9.48 4.23 -7.48
CA CYS A 78 8.60 5.37 -7.67
C CYS A 78 7.83 5.19 -8.97
N ILE A 79 6.54 4.95 -8.90
CA ILE A 79 5.70 4.64 -10.06
C ILE A 79 4.70 5.75 -10.34
N GLN A 80 4.57 6.10 -11.61
CA GLN A 80 3.46 6.91 -12.11
C GLN A 80 2.57 6.02 -12.98
N ASN A 81 1.30 5.92 -12.60
CA ASN A 81 0.31 5.12 -13.31
C ASN A 81 -0.83 6.04 -13.77
N ARG A 82 -0.89 6.35 -15.06
CA ARG A 82 -1.94 7.19 -15.67
C ARG A 82 -2.98 6.35 -16.43
N GLY A 83 -3.13 5.07 -16.05
CA GLY A 83 -4.06 4.11 -16.63
C GLY A 83 -3.36 2.88 -17.23
N VAL A 84 -4.18 1.95 -17.74
CA VAL A 84 -3.82 0.56 -18.11
C VAL A 84 -2.59 0.42 -19.03
N ALA A 85 -2.30 1.43 -19.85
CA ALA A 85 -1.19 1.40 -20.81
C ALA A 85 -0.10 2.45 -20.54
N ASN A 86 -0.17 3.16 -19.41
CA ASN A 86 0.74 4.27 -19.10
C ASN A 86 1.27 4.17 -17.67
N ILE A 87 2.05 3.12 -17.43
CA ILE A 87 2.77 2.91 -16.18
C ILE A 87 4.25 3.16 -16.46
N THR A 88 4.85 4.06 -15.69
CA THR A 88 6.24 4.50 -15.87
C THR A 88 7.01 4.45 -14.56
N TYR A 89 8.28 4.07 -14.66
CA TYR A 89 9.26 4.14 -13.58
C TYR A 89 9.77 5.58 -13.45
N GLU A 90 9.78 6.12 -12.24
CA GLU A 90 10.17 7.51 -11.89
C GLU A 90 9.40 8.61 -12.65
N GLY A 91 8.28 8.27 -13.31
CA GLY A 91 7.57 9.18 -14.20
C GLY A 91 8.24 9.39 -15.56
N GLU A 92 9.27 8.60 -15.88
CA GLU A 92 10.01 8.69 -17.14
C GLU A 92 9.28 7.94 -18.27
N SER A 93 8.94 8.66 -19.33
CA SER A 93 8.10 8.15 -20.42
C SER A 93 8.72 7.02 -21.27
N ASP A 94 10.04 6.90 -21.24
CA ASP A 94 10.85 5.88 -21.90
C ASP A 94 11.03 4.63 -21.03
N LYS A 95 10.89 4.74 -19.69
CA LYS A 95 10.94 3.60 -18.76
C LYS A 95 9.56 3.04 -18.48
N ARG A 96 8.99 2.40 -19.51
CA ARG A 96 7.63 1.86 -19.46
C ARG A 96 7.56 0.51 -18.75
N MET A 97 6.41 0.29 -18.12
CA MET A 97 6.09 -0.91 -17.38
C MET A 97 4.66 -1.38 -17.68
N VAL A 98 4.36 -2.61 -17.30
CA VAL A 98 3.01 -3.18 -17.34
C VAL A 98 2.73 -3.95 -16.05
N SER A 99 1.52 -3.80 -15.52
CA SER A 99 1.07 -4.60 -14.37
C SER A 99 0.50 -5.92 -14.85
N THR A 100 0.73 -7.00 -14.10
CA THR A 100 0.07 -8.28 -14.34
C THR A 100 -1.45 -8.18 -14.10
N PRO A 101 -2.28 -9.00 -14.79
CA PRO A 101 -3.74 -8.91 -14.73
C PRO A 101 -4.37 -9.11 -13.33
N GLY A 102 -3.61 -9.62 -12.36
CA GLY A 102 -4.09 -9.87 -10.98
C GLY A 102 -3.94 -8.70 -10.02
N GLY A 103 -3.18 -7.66 -10.37
CA GLY A 103 -2.91 -6.51 -9.52
C GLY A 103 -3.39 -5.21 -10.16
N ALA A 104 -4.55 -4.71 -9.76
CA ALA A 104 -5.01 -3.38 -10.12
C ALA A 104 -4.12 -2.35 -9.39
N MET A 105 -3.06 -1.91 -10.07
CA MET A 105 -2.20 -0.84 -9.58
C MET A 105 -3.04 0.45 -9.52
N PRO A 106 -3.03 1.18 -8.39
CA PRO A 106 -3.77 2.42 -8.27
C PRO A 106 -3.25 3.45 -9.28
N GLU A 107 -4.15 4.24 -9.86
CA GLU A 107 -3.76 5.36 -10.71
C GLU A 107 -3.15 6.47 -9.85
N PHE A 108 -2.03 7.01 -10.31
CA PHE A 108 -1.34 8.14 -9.73
C PHE A 108 -0.82 9.05 -10.84
N TYR A 109 -1.44 10.22 -10.97
CA TYR A 109 -1.14 11.18 -12.04
C TYR A 109 0.05 12.10 -11.73
N GLY A 110 0.56 12.07 -10.49
CA GLY A 110 1.50 13.06 -9.96
C GLY A 110 0.77 14.27 -9.34
N ASN A 111 1.51 15.07 -8.59
CA ASN A 111 1.11 16.39 -8.11
C ASN A 111 2.21 17.42 -8.45
N LEU A 112 2.12 18.64 -7.92
CA LEU A 112 3.12 19.69 -8.17
C LEU A 112 4.51 19.36 -7.58
N ASP A 113 4.55 18.54 -6.54
CA ASP A 113 5.75 18.24 -5.75
C ASP A 113 6.37 16.86 -6.07
N SER A 114 5.61 15.95 -6.69
CA SER A 114 6.06 14.60 -7.06
C SER A 114 5.39 14.09 -8.34
N ALA A 115 6.20 13.55 -9.25
CA ALA A 115 5.70 12.95 -10.48
C ALA A 115 5.17 11.52 -10.28
N CYS A 116 5.65 10.81 -9.25
CA CYS A 116 5.37 9.41 -8.97
C CYS A 116 5.18 9.16 -7.46
N THR A 117 4.79 7.94 -7.09
CA THR A 117 4.64 7.48 -5.70
C THR A 117 5.39 6.18 -5.50
N ASP A 118 6.00 5.97 -4.33
CA ASP A 118 6.67 4.72 -4.03
C ASP A 118 5.65 3.58 -3.92
N MET A 119 5.91 2.49 -4.64
CA MET A 119 5.11 1.28 -4.62
C MET A 119 6.00 0.06 -4.40
N LEU A 120 5.51 -0.86 -3.58
CA LEU A 120 6.06 -2.20 -3.46
C LEU A 120 5.50 -3.07 -4.58
N LEU A 121 6.41 -3.64 -5.37
CA LEU A 121 6.11 -4.47 -6.52
C LEU A 121 6.93 -5.76 -6.47
N ILE A 122 6.50 -6.78 -7.21
CA ILE A 122 7.30 -7.96 -7.55
C ILE A 122 7.63 -7.91 -9.03
N VAL A 123 8.90 -8.06 -9.39
CA VAL A 123 9.34 -8.15 -10.79
C VAL A 123 8.89 -9.49 -11.36
N LYS A 124 8.18 -9.50 -12.49
CA LYS A 124 7.71 -10.73 -13.15
C LYS A 124 8.44 -11.05 -14.43
N GLY A 125 9.08 -10.05 -15.03
CA GLY A 125 9.96 -10.25 -16.17
C GLY A 125 10.02 -9.03 -17.07
N VAL A 126 10.38 -9.29 -18.32
CA VAL A 126 10.50 -8.26 -19.35
C VAL A 126 9.75 -8.75 -20.59
N LYS A 127 8.87 -7.90 -21.13
CA LYS A 127 8.15 -8.13 -22.37
C LYS A 127 8.72 -7.26 -23.48
N TYR A 128 8.84 -7.84 -24.67
CA TYR A 128 9.26 -7.13 -25.86
C TYR A 128 8.06 -6.98 -26.78
N ASN A 129 7.53 -5.76 -26.89
CA ASN A 129 6.47 -5.46 -27.83
C ASN A 129 7.10 -5.01 -29.15
N SER A 130 6.92 -5.81 -30.19
CA SER A 130 7.33 -5.46 -31.55
C SER A 130 6.16 -4.77 -32.24
N ALA A 131 6.10 -3.44 -32.22
CA ALA A 131 5.03 -2.68 -32.87
C ALA A 131 5.31 -2.39 -34.37
N GLY A 132 6.01 -3.31 -35.06
CA GLY A 132 6.44 -3.16 -36.44
C GLY A 132 7.94 -2.87 -36.61
N PRO A 133 8.44 -2.81 -37.86
CA PRO A 133 9.87 -2.61 -38.14
C PRO A 133 10.32 -1.23 -37.64
N GLY A 134 11.17 -1.21 -36.60
CA GLY A 134 11.80 -0.01 -36.04
C GLY A 134 11.25 0.48 -34.69
N SER A 135 10.23 -0.17 -34.11
CA SER A 135 9.65 0.24 -32.82
C SER A 135 9.47 -0.95 -31.88
N ALA A 136 10.59 -1.53 -31.46
CA ALA A 136 10.61 -2.48 -30.36
C ALA A 136 10.56 -1.70 -29.04
N THR A 137 9.47 -1.83 -28.29
CA THR A 137 9.36 -1.26 -26.94
C THR A 137 9.58 -2.36 -25.92
N THR A 138 10.55 -2.16 -25.03
CA THR A 138 10.81 -3.06 -23.90
C THR A 138 9.97 -2.60 -22.71
N LEU A 139 9.25 -3.53 -22.10
CA LEU A 139 8.35 -3.27 -20.97
C LEU A 139 8.75 -4.16 -19.80
N VAL A 140 8.95 -3.57 -18.63
CA VAL A 140 9.12 -4.36 -17.40
C VAL A 140 7.74 -4.78 -16.90
N GLU A 141 7.55 -6.08 -16.69
CA GLU A 141 6.31 -6.62 -16.13
C GLU A 141 6.44 -6.73 -14.62
N VAL A 142 5.45 -6.19 -13.90
CA VAL A 142 5.43 -6.14 -12.44
C VAL A 142 4.09 -6.62 -11.89
N GLU A 143 4.09 -7.15 -10.69
CA GLU A 143 2.90 -7.40 -9.88
C GLU A 143 2.85 -6.37 -8.76
N TYR A 144 1.75 -5.62 -8.67
CA TYR A 144 1.53 -4.65 -7.61
C TYR A 144 1.18 -5.33 -6.28
N ILE A 145 1.88 -4.96 -5.21
CA ILE A 145 1.61 -5.46 -3.85
C ILE A 145 0.97 -4.36 -2.98
N SER A 146 1.59 -3.18 -2.90
CA SER A 146 1.10 -2.10 -2.06
C SER A 146 1.71 -0.74 -2.41
N GLN A 147 1.00 0.33 -2.10
CA GLN A 147 1.51 1.70 -2.11
C GLN A 147 2.09 2.03 -0.72
N LEU A 148 3.24 2.71 -0.68
CA LEU A 148 3.98 3.03 0.56
C LEU A 148 3.72 4.44 1.08
#